data_AF-A0A658IC88-F1
#
_entry.id   AF-A0A658IC88-F1
#
_cell.length_a   1.000
_cell.length_b   1.000
_cell.length_c   1.000
_cell.angle_alpha   90.00
_cell.angle_beta   90.00
_cell.angle_gamma   90.00
#
_symmetry.space_group_name_H-M   'P 1'
#
loop_
_entity.id
_entity.type
_entity.pdbx_description
1 polymer ?
#
loop_
_entity_poly.entity_id
_entity_poly.type
_entity_poly.pdbx_seq_one_letter_code
_entity_poly.pdbx_strand_id
1 'polypeptide(L)'
;HFFLFVIQGPQSLAQELRLEKYPLNVLIVDDIKPYKARKVAILNGAHTALVPVAYLAGLDTVGDAMNDAGICAFVEKAIYEEIIPVLDLPCEALESFASAVTGRFRNPYIKHQLLSIALNGMTKFRTRILPQLLEGQQANGQLPARLTFALAALLAFYRGERSGESYPIQDDAFWIERYAQLWR
;
A
#
# COMPACT_ATOMS: atom_id res chain seq x y z
N HIS A 1 11.97 -13.68 -8.69
CA HIS A 1 11.36 -12.59 -9.50
C HIS A 1 9.85 -12.79 -9.49
N PHE A 2 9.04 -11.77 -9.16
CA PHE A 2 7.57 -11.87 -9.14
C PHE A 2 6.97 -10.94 -10.19
N PHE A 3 6.08 -11.48 -11.02
CA PHE A 3 5.18 -10.70 -11.86
C PHE A 3 3.82 -11.39 -11.89
N LEU A 4 2.78 -10.59 -12.06
CA LEU A 4 1.41 -11.04 -12.31
C LEU A 4 0.77 -10.01 -13.21
N PHE A 5 0.23 -10.44 -14.34
CA PHE A 5 -0.53 -9.58 -15.24
C PHE A 5 -1.92 -10.18 -15.42
N VAL A 6 -2.96 -9.40 -15.12
CA VAL A 6 -4.36 -9.85 -15.22
C VAL A 6 -5.04 -9.01 -16.29
N ILE A 7 -5.68 -9.67 -17.23
CA ILE A 7 -6.38 -9.06 -18.36
C ILE A 7 -7.84 -9.50 -18.29
N GLN A 8 -8.76 -8.54 -18.31
CA GLN A 8 -10.17 -8.85 -18.48
C GLN A 8 -10.48 -8.99 -19.97
N GLY A 9 -11.05 -10.12 -20.39
CA GLY A 9 -11.40 -10.34 -21.79
C GLY A 9 -11.73 -11.78 -22.13
N PRO A 10 -12.09 -12.07 -23.39
CA PRO A 10 -12.42 -13.42 -23.80
C PRO A 10 -11.21 -14.34 -23.70
N GLN A 11 -11.43 -15.62 -23.36
CA GLN A 11 -10.36 -16.62 -23.25
C GLN A 11 -9.55 -16.82 -24.55
N SER A 12 -10.11 -16.43 -25.70
CA SER A 12 -9.40 -16.40 -26.99
C SER A 12 -8.15 -15.52 -26.98
N LEU A 13 -8.06 -14.53 -26.08
CA LEU A 13 -6.86 -13.69 -25.93
C LEU A 13 -5.62 -14.49 -25.55
N ALA A 14 -5.77 -15.61 -24.83
CA ALA A 14 -4.64 -16.46 -24.48
C ALA A 14 -3.92 -16.96 -25.74
N GLN A 15 -4.70 -17.43 -26.72
CA GLN A 15 -4.20 -17.92 -28.00
C GLN A 15 -3.67 -16.78 -28.88
N GLU A 16 -4.37 -15.66 -28.96
CA GLU A 16 -3.98 -14.50 -29.78
C GLU A 16 -2.63 -13.92 -29.32
N LEU A 17 -2.44 -13.81 -28.00
CA LEU A 17 -1.21 -13.35 -27.38
C LEU A 17 -0.16 -14.46 -27.21
N ARG A 18 -0.48 -15.70 -27.62
CA ARG A 18 0.38 -16.88 -27.55
C ARG A 18 0.89 -17.16 -26.13
N LEU A 19 0.04 -16.91 -25.12
CA LEU A 19 0.40 -17.09 -23.72
C LEU A 19 0.67 -18.55 -23.39
N GLU A 20 0.01 -19.51 -24.06
CA GLU A 20 0.26 -20.94 -23.84
C GLU A 20 1.68 -21.41 -24.21
N LYS A 21 2.44 -20.61 -24.97
CA LYS A 21 3.80 -20.97 -25.40
C LYS A 21 4.86 -20.71 -24.34
N TYR A 22 4.53 -19.99 -23.28
CA TYR A 22 5.50 -19.55 -22.29
C TYR A 22 4.93 -19.72 -20.88
N PRO A 23 5.76 -20.08 -19.88
CA PRO A 23 5.34 -20.19 -18.49
C PRO A 23 5.21 -18.80 -17.84
N LEU A 24 4.38 -17.93 -18.41
CA LEU A 24 4.14 -16.58 -17.93
C LEU A 24 2.99 -16.56 -16.92
N ASN A 25 3.13 -15.78 -15.84
CA ASN A 25 2.05 -15.54 -14.89
C ASN A 25 1.10 -14.45 -15.41
N VAL A 26 0.37 -14.77 -16.48
CA VAL A 26 -0.65 -13.93 -17.10
C VAL A 26 -2.01 -14.62 -16.99
N LEU A 27 -3.00 -13.93 -16.44
CA LEU A 27 -4.35 -14.47 -16.24
C LEU A 27 -5.34 -13.73 -17.15
N ILE A 28 -6.11 -14.47 -17.95
CA ILE A 28 -7.29 -13.96 -18.65
C ILE A 28 -8.52 -14.28 -17.79
N VAL A 29 -9.26 -13.26 -17.38
CA VAL A 29 -10.39 -13.41 -16.45
C VAL A 29 -11.64 -12.72 -16.99
N ASP A 30 -12.80 -13.16 -16.53
CA ASP A 30 -14.07 -12.53 -16.92
C ASP A 30 -14.31 -11.22 -16.16
N ASP A 31 -13.83 -11.11 -14.91
CA ASP A 31 -13.89 -9.91 -14.08
C ASP A 31 -12.56 -9.63 -13.37
N ILE A 32 -11.96 -8.46 -13.64
CA ILE A 32 -10.71 -8.02 -13.00
C ILE A 32 -10.92 -7.33 -11.65
N LYS A 33 -12.16 -6.93 -11.31
CA LYS A 33 -12.44 -6.13 -10.11
C LYS A 33 -11.89 -6.76 -8.83
N PRO A 34 -12.04 -8.07 -8.55
CA PRO A 34 -11.49 -8.71 -7.36
C PRO A 34 -9.95 -8.58 -7.26
N TYR A 35 -9.26 -8.78 -8.38
CA TYR A 35 -7.80 -8.69 -8.46
C TYR A 35 -7.31 -7.26 -8.21
N LYS A 36 -8.02 -6.28 -8.80
CA LYS A 36 -7.71 -4.86 -8.61
C LYS A 36 -7.97 -4.44 -7.17
N ALA A 37 -9.12 -4.79 -6.60
CA ALA A 37 -9.49 -4.46 -5.23
C ALA A 37 -8.46 -5.00 -4.23
N ARG A 38 -8.15 -6.31 -4.31
CA ARG A 38 -7.12 -6.95 -3.48
C ARG A 38 -5.75 -6.29 -3.60
N LYS A 39 -5.28 -6.00 -4.83
CA LYS A 39 -3.98 -5.34 -5.05
C LYS A 39 -3.98 -3.92 -4.49
N VAL A 40 -5.03 -3.15 -4.71
CA VAL A 40 -5.13 -1.76 -4.25
C VAL A 40 -5.16 -1.69 -2.73
N ALA A 41 -5.96 -2.54 -2.08
CA ALA A 41 -6.08 -2.55 -0.62
C ALA A 41 -4.83 -3.12 0.05
N ILE A 42 -4.36 -4.31 -0.36
CA ILE A 42 -3.29 -5.00 0.37
C ILE A 42 -1.91 -4.49 -0.05
N LEU A 43 -1.53 -4.63 -1.33
CA LEU A 43 -0.19 -4.24 -1.77
C LEU A 43 0.01 -2.72 -1.73
N ASN A 44 -0.90 -1.97 -2.38
CA ASN A 44 -0.74 -0.53 -2.48
C ASN A 44 -1.11 0.17 -1.17
N GLY A 45 -2.11 -0.33 -0.44
CA GLY A 45 -2.47 0.18 0.89
C GLY A 45 -1.33 -0.04 1.89
N ALA A 46 -0.75 -1.24 1.97
CA ALA A 46 0.38 -1.50 2.88
C ALA A 46 1.55 -0.52 2.65
N HIS A 47 1.95 -0.27 1.40
CA HIS A 47 2.95 0.77 1.10
C HIS A 47 2.51 2.16 1.55
N THR A 48 1.27 2.57 1.26
CA THR A 48 0.76 3.89 1.64
C THR A 48 0.73 4.08 3.16
N ALA A 49 0.38 3.04 3.92
CA ALA A 49 0.38 3.08 5.38
C ALA A 49 1.79 3.06 5.97
N LEU A 50 2.68 2.26 5.39
CA LEU A 50 4.05 2.06 5.83
C LEU A 50 4.91 3.33 5.69
N VAL A 51 4.86 3.98 4.53
CA VAL A 51 5.82 5.01 4.13
C VAL A 51 5.96 6.16 5.13
N PRO A 52 4.90 6.88 5.53
CA PRO A 52 5.06 8.01 6.44
C PRO A 52 5.53 7.57 7.83
N VAL A 53 5.06 6.41 8.31
CA VAL A 53 5.43 5.88 9.62
C VAL A 53 6.91 5.51 9.66
N ALA A 54 7.37 4.69 8.70
CA ALA A 54 8.76 4.24 8.66
C ALA A 54 9.73 5.37 8.36
N TYR A 55 9.35 6.27 7.44
CA TYR A 55 10.22 7.38 7.09
C TYR A 55 10.43 8.33 8.28
N LEU A 56 9.36 8.69 8.98
CA LEU A 56 9.46 9.53 10.19
C LEU A 56 10.14 8.80 11.36
N ALA A 57 10.16 7.47 11.37
CA ALA A 57 10.94 6.67 12.31
C ALA A 57 12.46 6.62 11.99
N GLY A 58 12.91 7.31 10.94
CA GLY A 58 14.33 7.37 10.57
C GLY A 58 14.80 6.27 9.60
N LEU A 59 13.87 5.55 8.97
CA LEU A 59 14.19 4.53 7.98
C LEU A 59 14.05 5.10 6.57
N ASP A 60 14.83 4.61 5.61
CA ASP A 60 14.85 5.18 4.25
C ASP A 60 14.33 4.23 3.18
N THR A 61 14.37 2.91 3.43
CA THR A 61 13.90 1.92 2.47
C THR A 61 12.83 1.00 3.04
N VAL A 62 12.03 0.40 2.15
CA VAL A 62 11.08 -0.65 2.52
C VAL A 62 11.79 -1.84 3.17
N GLY A 63 13.00 -2.18 2.72
CA GLY A 63 13.77 -3.27 3.32
C GLY A 63 14.14 -3.00 4.77
N ASP A 64 14.63 -1.78 5.08
CA ASP A 64 14.96 -1.37 6.44
C ASP A 64 13.71 -1.38 7.33
N ALA A 65 12.60 -0.86 6.81
CA ALA A 65 11.30 -0.91 7.47
C ALA A 65 10.83 -2.32 7.83
N MET A 66 11.04 -3.30 6.94
CA MET A 66 10.66 -4.68 7.20
C MET A 66 11.66 -5.42 8.12
N ASN A 67 12.87 -4.88 8.32
CA ASN A 67 13.86 -5.40 9.26
C ASN A 67 13.69 -4.81 10.67
N ASP A 68 13.02 -3.66 10.80
CA ASP A 68 12.60 -3.12 12.09
C ASP A 68 11.37 -3.89 12.63
N ALA A 69 11.49 -4.45 13.84
CA ALA A 69 10.44 -5.29 14.41
C ALA A 69 9.13 -4.53 14.68
N GLY A 70 9.21 -3.26 15.08
CA GLY A 70 8.04 -2.43 15.38
C GLY A 70 7.29 -2.03 14.11
N ILE A 71 8.02 -1.57 13.10
CA ILE A 71 7.46 -1.17 11.81
C ILE A 71 6.90 -2.39 11.06
N CYS A 72 7.61 -3.51 11.08
CA CYS A 72 7.13 -4.75 10.49
C CYS A 72 5.81 -5.21 11.15
N ALA A 73 5.76 -5.23 12.48
CA ALA A 73 4.54 -5.58 13.22
C ALA A 73 3.39 -4.60 12.94
N PHE A 74 3.69 -3.30 12.80
CA PHE A 74 2.70 -2.30 12.40
C PHE A 74 2.06 -2.64 11.05
N VAL A 75 2.86 -2.91 10.02
CA VAL A 75 2.37 -3.23 8.68
C VAL A 75 1.60 -4.55 8.65
N GLU A 76 2.13 -5.60 9.27
CA GLU A 76 1.46 -6.91 9.31
C GLU A 76 0.10 -6.78 9.99
N LYS A 77 0.03 -6.13 11.16
CA LYS A 77 -1.24 -5.95 11.86
C LYS A 77 -2.21 -5.05 11.10
N ALA A 78 -1.74 -3.99 10.43
CA ALA A 78 -2.60 -3.16 9.59
C ALA A 78 -3.22 -3.99 8.45
N ILE A 79 -2.45 -4.90 7.83
CA ILE A 79 -2.96 -5.78 6.78
C ILE A 79 -3.96 -6.79 7.35
N TYR A 80 -3.57 -7.58 8.34
CA TYR A 80 -4.34 -8.75 8.79
C TYR A 80 -5.50 -8.38 9.73
N GLU A 81 -5.38 -7.33 10.55
CA GLU A 81 -6.41 -6.96 11.53
C GLU A 81 -7.32 -5.81 11.06
N GLU A 82 -6.91 -5.01 10.08
CA GLU A 82 -7.67 -3.80 9.68
C GLU A 82 -8.06 -3.75 8.20
N ILE A 83 -7.20 -4.24 7.29
CA ILE A 83 -7.49 -4.22 5.84
C ILE A 83 -8.24 -5.48 5.40
N ILE A 84 -7.73 -6.67 5.70
CA ILE A 84 -8.32 -7.95 5.26
C ILE A 84 -9.77 -8.12 5.77
N PRO A 85 -10.09 -7.85 7.05
CA PRO A 85 -11.43 -8.12 7.59
C PRO A 85 -12.57 -7.31 6.96
N VAL A 86 -12.27 -6.21 6.27
CA VAL A 86 -13.26 -5.34 5.65
C VAL A 86 -13.40 -5.55 4.14
N LEU A 87 -12.57 -6.40 3.53
CA LEU A 87 -12.66 -6.72 2.11
C LEU A 87 -13.68 -7.82 1.85
N ASP A 88 -14.59 -7.58 0.91
CA ASP A 88 -15.57 -8.55 0.42
C ASP A 88 -14.95 -9.56 -0.56
N LEU A 89 -13.97 -10.35 -0.07
CA LEU A 89 -13.25 -11.38 -0.83
C LEU A 89 -12.88 -12.56 0.09
N PRO A 90 -12.67 -13.78 -0.45
CA PRO A 90 -12.32 -14.94 0.36
C PRO A 90 -11.04 -14.71 1.19
N CYS A 91 -11.15 -14.86 2.52
CA CYS A 91 -10.08 -14.54 3.47
C CYS A 91 -8.76 -15.25 3.13
N GLU A 92 -8.80 -16.57 2.89
CA GLU A 92 -7.62 -17.37 2.54
C GLU A 92 -6.86 -16.82 1.32
N ALA A 93 -7.60 -16.35 0.30
CA ALA A 93 -7.02 -15.77 -0.91
C ALA A 93 -6.43 -14.36 -0.68
N LEU A 94 -6.90 -13.65 0.35
CA LEU A 94 -6.36 -12.37 0.79
C LEU A 94 -5.10 -12.57 1.63
N GLU A 95 -5.13 -13.50 2.59
CA GLU A 95 -4.00 -13.82 3.47
C GLU A 95 -2.81 -14.38 2.70
N SER A 96 -3.06 -15.27 1.73
CA SER A 96 -2.04 -15.79 0.83
C SER A 96 -1.40 -14.67 0.01
N PHE A 97 -2.22 -13.74 -0.50
CA PHE A 97 -1.71 -12.56 -1.23
C PHE A 97 -0.93 -11.62 -0.31
N ALA A 98 -1.39 -11.38 0.92
CA ALA A 98 -0.70 -10.58 1.92
C ALA A 98 0.67 -11.16 2.27
N SER A 99 0.77 -12.47 2.48
CA SER A 99 2.03 -13.18 2.73
C SER A 99 3.01 -13.01 1.55
N ALA A 100 2.51 -13.14 0.32
CA ALA A 100 3.33 -12.88 -0.87
C ALA A 100 3.78 -11.41 -0.97
N VAL A 101 2.95 -10.46 -0.54
CA VAL A 101 3.28 -9.03 -0.52
C VAL A 101 4.36 -8.72 0.52
N THR A 102 4.20 -9.16 1.77
CA THR A 102 5.19 -8.91 2.83
C THR A 102 6.51 -9.61 2.54
N GLY A 103 6.48 -10.82 1.96
CA GLY A 103 7.66 -11.50 1.47
C GLY A 103 8.42 -10.70 0.39
N ARG A 104 7.72 -9.95 -0.47
CA ARG A 104 8.34 -9.07 -1.46
C ARG A 104 8.94 -7.81 -0.85
N PHE A 105 8.33 -7.26 0.19
CA PHE A 105 8.88 -6.10 0.90
C PHE A 105 10.21 -6.45 1.59
N ARG A 106 10.36 -7.70 2.03
CA ARG A 106 11.59 -8.24 2.63
C ARG A 106 12.67 -8.64 1.62
N ASN A 107 12.51 -8.36 0.32
CA ASN A 107 13.50 -8.76 -0.67
C ASN A 107 14.82 -7.97 -0.50
N PRO A 108 15.94 -8.62 -0.08
CA PRO A 108 17.18 -7.92 0.24
C PRO A 108 17.89 -7.34 -0.99
N TYR A 109 17.50 -7.77 -2.20
CA TYR A 109 18.12 -7.34 -3.45
C TYR A 109 17.45 -6.08 -4.04
N ILE A 110 16.35 -5.59 -3.44
CA ILE A 110 15.63 -4.40 -3.93
C ILE A 110 15.69 -3.29 -2.88
N LYS A 111 16.40 -2.21 -3.20
CA LYS A 111 16.42 -0.99 -2.38
C LYS A 111 15.29 -0.05 -2.82
N HIS A 112 14.10 -0.27 -2.28
CA HIS A 112 12.94 0.58 -2.59
C HIS A 112 12.87 1.77 -1.64
N GLN A 113 13.23 2.96 -2.13
CA GLN A 113 13.28 4.20 -1.36
C GLN A 113 11.87 4.66 -0.95
N LEU A 114 11.66 4.94 0.34
CA LEU A 114 10.35 5.36 0.87
C LEU A 114 9.89 6.68 0.24
N LEU A 115 10.79 7.65 0.04
CA LEU A 115 10.46 8.92 -0.62
C LEU A 115 10.01 8.73 -2.08
N SER A 116 10.55 7.76 -2.81
CA SER A 116 10.07 7.45 -4.17
C SER A 116 8.64 6.89 -4.16
N ILE A 117 8.22 6.25 -3.07
CA ILE A 117 6.86 5.75 -2.89
C ILE A 117 5.93 6.85 -2.37
N ALA A 118 6.45 7.86 -1.67
CA ALA A 118 5.68 8.93 -1.04
C ALA A 118 4.97 9.87 -2.04
N LEU A 119 5.41 9.89 -3.31
CA LEU A 119 4.79 10.71 -4.38
C LEU A 119 3.26 10.62 -4.38
N ASN A 120 2.55 11.73 -4.40
CA ASN A 120 1.09 11.82 -4.39
C ASN A 120 0.45 11.15 -3.15
N GLY A 121 1.04 11.36 -1.98
CA GLY A 121 0.69 10.73 -0.71
C GLY A 121 -0.79 10.90 -0.34
N MET A 122 -1.36 12.09 -0.46
CA MET A 122 -2.76 12.34 -0.12
C MET A 122 -3.73 11.63 -1.06
N THR A 123 -3.48 11.70 -2.36
CA THR A 123 -4.29 10.99 -3.37
C THR A 123 -4.19 9.47 -3.18
N LYS A 124 -3.00 8.95 -2.82
CA LYS A 124 -2.81 7.54 -2.49
C LYS A 124 -3.56 7.14 -1.22
N PHE A 125 -3.52 7.95 -0.17
CA PHE A 125 -4.27 7.68 1.07
C PHE A 125 -5.77 7.62 0.80
N ARG A 126 -6.30 8.62 0.10
CA ARG A 126 -7.73 8.70 -0.26
C ARG A 126 -8.21 7.47 -1.04
N THR A 127 -7.38 6.94 -1.94
CA THR A 127 -7.78 5.86 -2.85
C THR A 127 -7.43 4.46 -2.35
N ARG A 128 -6.51 4.33 -1.39
CA ARG A 128 -5.94 3.03 -0.97
C ARG A 128 -6.13 2.69 0.51
N ILE A 129 -6.44 3.67 1.36
CA ILE A 129 -6.56 3.49 2.82
C ILE A 129 -7.90 4.01 3.35
N LEU A 130 -8.33 5.19 2.89
CA LEU A 130 -9.56 5.81 3.37
C LEU A 130 -10.80 4.88 3.27
N PRO A 131 -11.01 4.09 2.20
CA PRO A 131 -12.13 3.14 2.16
C PRO A 131 -12.10 2.15 3.32
N GLN A 132 -10.95 1.50 3.55
CA GLN A 132 -10.78 0.51 4.62
C GLN A 132 -10.90 1.14 6.02
N LEU A 133 -10.42 2.38 6.18
CA LEU A 133 -10.56 3.13 7.43
C LEU A 133 -12.05 3.35 7.77
N LEU A 134 -12.84 3.77 6.78
CA LEU A 134 -14.27 4.05 6.96
C LEU A 134 -15.10 2.77 7.11
N GLU A 135 -14.81 1.74 6.31
CA GLU A 135 -15.44 0.42 6.43
C GLU A 135 -15.15 -0.21 7.80
N GLY A 136 -13.90 -0.11 8.28
CA GLY A 136 -13.52 -0.59 9.60
C GLY A 136 -14.21 0.17 10.73
N GLN A 137 -14.40 1.48 10.57
CA GLN A 137 -15.19 2.29 11.51
C GLN A 137 -16.66 1.87 11.52
N GLN A 138 -17.25 1.65 10.35
CA GLN A 138 -18.63 1.23 10.23
C GLN A 138 -18.86 -0.16 10.84
N ALA A 139 -17.93 -1.10 10.60
CA ALA A 139 -18.03 -2.47 11.10
C ALA A 139 -17.85 -2.57 12.63
N ASN A 140 -16.93 -1.80 13.20
CA ASN A 140 -16.50 -1.96 14.60
C ASN A 140 -16.95 -0.82 15.53
N GLY A 141 -17.57 0.24 14.99
CA GLY A 141 -17.96 1.44 15.74
C GLY A 141 -16.79 2.34 16.16
N GLN A 142 -15.55 2.00 15.78
CA GLN A 142 -14.33 2.74 16.11
C GLN A 142 -13.37 2.77 14.93
N LEU A 143 -12.63 3.88 14.79
CA LEU A 143 -11.62 4.00 13.75
C LEU A 143 -10.49 2.96 13.95
N PRO A 144 -10.07 2.22 12.90
CA PRO A 144 -8.94 1.30 12.96
C PRO A 144 -7.65 2.00 13.38
N ALA A 145 -7.05 1.55 14.48
CA ALA A 145 -5.97 2.27 15.15
C ALA A 145 -4.73 2.49 14.25
N ARG A 146 -4.32 1.48 13.47
CA ARG A 146 -3.11 1.56 12.65
C ARG A 146 -3.33 2.35 11.37
N LEU A 147 -4.49 2.23 10.72
CA LEU A 147 -4.85 3.09 9.59
C LEU A 147 -5.02 4.56 10.01
N THR A 148 -5.57 4.81 11.20
CA THR A 148 -5.61 6.16 11.80
C THR A 148 -4.21 6.68 12.10
N PHE A 149 -3.33 5.85 12.65
CA PHE A 149 -1.94 6.24 12.89
C PHE A 149 -1.19 6.52 11.59
N ALA A 150 -1.42 5.73 10.53
CA ALA A 150 -0.88 6.00 9.19
C ALA A 150 -1.34 7.36 8.65
N LEU A 151 -2.60 7.73 8.86
CA LEU A 151 -3.08 9.07 8.50
C LEU A 151 -2.36 10.14 9.31
N ALA A 152 -2.28 9.99 10.63
CA ALA A 152 -1.60 10.95 11.49
C ALA A 152 -0.12 11.13 11.10
N ALA A 153 0.58 10.02 10.83
CA ALA A 153 1.94 10.02 10.32
C ALA A 153 2.04 10.69 8.95
N LEU A 154 1.07 10.46 8.05
CA LEU A 154 1.02 11.14 6.76
C LEU A 154 0.88 12.65 6.96
N LEU A 155 -0.06 13.11 7.80
CA LEU A 155 -0.22 14.53 8.11
C LEU A 155 1.09 15.14 8.64
N ALA A 156 1.77 14.45 9.56
CA ALA A 156 3.07 14.86 10.09
C ALA A 156 4.17 14.84 9.01
N PHE A 157 4.13 13.90 8.07
CA PHE A 157 5.05 13.81 6.94
C PHE A 157 4.96 15.06 6.05
N TYR A 158 3.80 15.73 5.97
CA TYR A 158 3.68 17.01 5.25
C TYR A 158 4.29 18.22 5.99
N ARG A 159 4.90 18.05 7.17
CA ARG A 159 5.78 19.08 7.74
C ARG A 159 7.06 19.25 6.93
N GLY A 160 7.47 18.22 6.19
CA GLY A 160 8.64 18.27 5.31
C GLY A 160 9.98 18.34 6.06
N GLU A 161 10.01 17.91 7.33
CA GLU A 161 11.20 17.90 8.17
C GLU A 161 11.29 16.60 8.99
N ARG A 162 12.47 16.00 9.04
CA ARG A 162 12.80 14.86 9.89
C ARG A 162 14.12 15.14 10.60
N SER A 163 14.10 15.16 11.93
CA SER A 163 15.29 15.38 12.76
C SER A 163 16.06 16.67 12.42
N GLY A 164 15.36 17.78 12.14
CA GLY A 164 15.99 19.05 11.78
C GLY A 164 16.39 19.19 10.32
N GLU A 165 16.24 18.14 9.51
CA GLU A 165 16.56 18.16 8.08
C GLU A 165 15.29 18.18 7.22
N SER A 166 15.24 19.11 6.27
CA SER A 166 14.13 19.18 5.31
C SER A 166 14.23 18.10 4.24
N TYR A 167 13.09 17.57 3.83
CA TYR A 167 12.99 16.63 2.70
C TYR A 167 11.89 17.04 1.72
N PRO A 168 12.00 16.66 0.44
CA PRO A 168 11.02 17.08 -0.57
C PRO A 168 9.69 16.34 -0.37
N ILE A 169 8.60 17.11 -0.26
CA ILE A 169 7.24 16.60 -0.40
C ILE A 169 6.87 16.69 -1.88
N GLN A 170 6.49 15.56 -2.47
CA GLN A 170 6.06 15.48 -3.87
C GLN A 170 4.58 15.09 -3.92
N ASP A 171 3.72 16.06 -4.18
CA ASP A 171 2.27 15.88 -4.35
C ASP A 171 1.71 16.98 -5.27
N ASP A 172 0.42 16.94 -5.54
CA ASP A 172 -0.30 18.01 -6.22
C ASP A 172 -0.13 19.34 -5.47
N ALA A 173 0.03 20.44 -6.23
CA ALA A 173 0.28 21.79 -5.70
C ALA A 173 -0.76 22.19 -4.64
N PHE A 174 -2.02 21.82 -4.85
CA PHE A 174 -3.10 22.03 -3.88
C PHE A 174 -2.77 21.47 -2.48
N TRP A 175 -2.23 20.26 -2.39
CA TRP A 175 -1.88 19.65 -1.10
C TRP A 175 -0.65 20.31 -0.48
N ILE A 176 0.38 20.59 -1.30
CA ILE A 176 1.60 21.25 -0.83
C ILE A 176 1.26 22.63 -0.22
N GLU A 177 0.50 23.45 -0.93
CA GLU A 177 0.09 24.78 -0.47
C GLU A 177 -0.78 24.70 0.79
N ARG A 178 -1.73 23.75 0.82
CA ARG A 178 -2.63 23.56 1.96
C ARG A 178 -1.86 23.19 3.23
N TYR A 179 -0.94 22.22 3.17
CA TYR A 179 -0.19 21.80 4.35
C TYR A 179 0.86 22.84 4.77
N ALA A 180 1.44 23.59 3.84
CA ALA A 180 2.30 24.72 4.16
C ALA A 180 1.59 25.83 4.95
N GLN A 181 0.26 25.93 4.84
CA GLN A 181 -0.54 26.84 5.66
C GLN A 181 -0.96 26.20 7.00
N LEU A 182 -1.35 24.93 6.99
CA LEU A 182 -1.84 24.23 8.19
C LEU A 182 -0.76 23.95 9.25
N TRP A 183 0.51 23.89 8.84
CA TRP A 183 1.65 23.66 9.73
C TRP A 183 2.38 24.93 10.17
N ARG A 184 1.92 26.11 9.76
CA ARG A 184 2.35 27.40 10.33
C ARG A 184 1.68 27.65 11.67
#